data_AF-A0A8B6YTG3-F1
#
_entry.id   AF-A0A8B6YTG3-F1
#
_cell.length_a   1.000
_cell.length_b   1.000
_cell.length_c   1.000
_cell.angle_alpha   90.00
_cell.angle_beta   90.00
_cell.angle_gamma   90.00
#
_symmetry.space_group_name_H-M   'P 1'
#
loop_
_entity.id
_entity.type
_entity.pdbx_description
1 polymer ?
#
loop_
_entity_poly.entity_id
_entity_poly.type
_entity_poly.pdbx_seq_one_letter_code
_entity_poly.pdbx_strand_id
1 'polypeptide(L)'
;MSANPQWDISRALGVAKLFHLVCGARDACVAPFLTLYLRQLGLAAPWVGILMGTKHLIAAVWAPVCAFLAKSYQKRRVLLISSLLCSVGASLLMVLVPPLDRDRSCNGSHSATATALPPGVTLTVNVTAAPSPASNHPAGARSLLAEGSPGVSGTDGFREGPGEGSQEPFSHRLDFFAGSTEEARTTSRVLHPVTSGMKDTPWEGALRVIGTSLPLLAGGTAVASPASRSAAKRNSWALDLSLEGLRWTFILSLGFMVFWELLAAPLEQVADDSLYEYLDFVDATDRYRSLWIWRLLGMSAGVCGIAALVGQLDCFLTTSGPRGVVYFYGYSLVSTLALLVSIAFPVPICRRREPSYKMVKALSLVGGDPHLTILGLTVFLIGAATSTVQDFLFWHMKDHGSSELVMGFSVALGLLGEILLHPFRSPLLRKLSRVGTVGLGLGCLAGQLLYYSFLWSWWSVLPAQILSAVSHGALWWAVGASTEDLATPGTERPLSSMFRGQFYGVGASLGSFVGGFVVMRFSLPVLYQACCVVLLLWLALFLSIQPRLPQERKVNYTKLLAMEASDTSDSEQGSERDWLVKAMKDEHSDWRG
;
A
#
# COMPACT_ATOMS: atom_id res chain seq x y z
N MET A 1 21.51 29.67 42.32
CA MET A 1 20.56 29.80 41.20
C MET A 1 21.12 28.99 40.04
N SER A 2 20.75 27.71 39.91
CA SER A 2 21.13 26.94 38.72
C SER A 2 20.34 27.49 37.55
N ALA A 3 21.03 28.01 36.54
CA ALA A 3 20.41 28.43 35.30
C ALA A 3 19.51 27.30 34.80
N ASN A 4 18.20 27.55 34.76
CA ASN A 4 17.25 26.66 34.13
C ASN A 4 17.72 26.51 32.67
N PRO A 5 18.09 25.31 32.19
CA PRO A 5 18.52 25.17 30.81
C PRO A 5 17.36 25.65 29.94
N GLN A 6 17.54 26.77 29.26
CA GLN A 6 16.56 27.30 28.32
C GLN A 6 16.48 26.27 27.18
N TRP A 7 15.47 25.41 27.26
CA TRP A 7 15.22 24.41 26.23
C TRP A 7 14.89 25.13 24.95
N ASP A 8 15.70 24.96 23.91
CA ASP A 8 15.44 25.56 22.60
C ASP A 8 14.32 24.78 21.89
N ILE A 9 13.08 25.12 22.24
CA ILE A 9 11.85 24.51 21.70
C ILE A 9 11.80 24.70 20.18
N SER A 10 12.28 25.85 19.69
CA SER A 10 12.22 26.21 18.26
C SER A 10 13.10 25.28 17.42
N ARG A 11 14.33 25.03 17.88
CA ARG A 11 15.27 24.10 17.25
C ARG A 11 14.79 22.66 17.37
N ALA A 12 14.32 22.24 18.54
CA ALA A 12 13.80 20.88 18.72
C ALA A 12 12.61 20.59 17.80
N LEU A 13 11.68 21.54 17.67
CA LEU A 13 10.55 21.43 16.75
C LEU A 13 11.00 21.44 15.28
N GLY A 14 11.99 22.26 14.92
CA GLY A 14 12.57 22.27 13.58
C GLY A 14 13.16 20.92 13.18
N VAL A 15 13.93 20.30 14.08
CA VAL A 15 14.48 18.95 13.87
C VAL A 15 13.37 17.90 13.80
N ALA A 16 12.36 17.99 14.66
CA ALA A 16 11.23 17.07 14.62
C ALA A 16 10.45 17.14 13.30
N LYS A 17 10.16 18.36 12.81
CA LYS A 17 9.51 18.59 11.51
C LYS A 17 10.32 17.96 10.36
N LEU A 18 11.64 18.21 10.34
CA LEU A 18 12.53 17.63 9.35
C LEU A 18 12.55 16.09 9.44
N PHE A 19 12.63 15.53 10.64
CA PHE A 19 12.63 14.09 10.85
C PHE A 19 11.33 13.44 10.35
N HIS A 20 10.17 14.00 10.68
CA HIS A 20 8.88 13.50 10.18
C HIS A 20 8.75 13.63 8.67
N LEU A 21 9.26 14.71 8.08
CA LEU A 21 9.28 14.90 6.62
C LEU A 21 10.15 13.84 5.94
N VAL A 22 11.38 13.61 6.42
CA VAL A 22 12.29 12.62 5.84
C VAL A 22 11.75 11.20 6.05
N CYS A 23 11.22 10.87 7.22
CA CYS A 23 10.61 9.56 7.47
C CYS A 23 9.34 9.33 6.63
N GLY A 24 8.52 10.37 6.42
CA GLY A 24 7.38 10.28 5.51
C GLY A 24 7.83 10.00 4.07
N ALA A 25 8.86 10.71 3.59
CA ALA A 25 9.43 10.46 2.27
C ALA A 25 9.99 9.04 2.13
N ARG A 26 10.71 8.56 3.15
CA ARG A 26 11.25 7.20 3.23
C ARG A 26 10.16 6.15 3.02
N ASP A 27 9.07 6.23 3.79
CA ASP A 27 7.99 5.25 3.77
C ASP A 27 7.29 5.23 2.40
N ALA A 28 7.07 6.40 1.83
CA ALA A 28 6.41 6.56 0.54
C ALA A 28 7.24 6.14 -0.67
N CYS A 29 8.57 6.01 -0.54
CA CYS A 29 9.41 5.50 -1.63
C CYS A 29 9.12 4.03 -1.98
N VAL A 30 8.69 3.23 -1.01
CA VAL A 30 8.49 1.78 -1.19
C VAL A 30 7.04 1.37 -1.02
N ALA A 31 6.33 1.88 -0.01
CA ALA A 31 5.02 1.35 0.39
C ALA A 31 4.01 1.20 -0.76
N PRO A 32 3.76 2.21 -1.62
CA PRO A 32 2.75 2.07 -2.67
C PRO A 32 3.25 1.22 -3.86
N PHE A 33 4.56 1.13 -4.09
CA PHE A 33 5.15 0.37 -5.19
C PHE A 33 5.51 -1.08 -4.82
N LEU A 34 5.51 -1.41 -3.54
CA LEU A 34 5.89 -2.74 -3.05
C LEU A 34 5.02 -3.84 -3.67
N THR A 35 3.71 -3.64 -3.75
CA THR A 35 2.81 -4.63 -4.35
C THR A 35 3.02 -4.79 -5.85
N LEU A 36 3.38 -3.72 -6.57
CA LEU A 36 3.78 -3.81 -7.97
C LEU A 36 5.07 -4.61 -8.14
N TYR A 37 6.07 -4.35 -7.30
CA TYR A 37 7.33 -5.08 -7.33
C TYR A 37 7.11 -6.58 -7.09
N LEU A 38 6.27 -6.95 -6.11
CA LEU A 38 5.91 -8.35 -5.86
C LEU A 38 5.17 -8.97 -7.07
N ARG A 39 4.33 -8.21 -7.76
CA ARG A 39 3.71 -8.63 -9.03
C ARG A 39 4.75 -8.87 -10.12
N GLN A 40 5.74 -7.99 -10.24
CA GLN A 40 6.84 -8.10 -11.22
C GLN A 40 7.73 -9.33 -10.96
N LEU A 41 7.81 -9.80 -9.71
CA LEU A 41 8.46 -11.08 -9.37
C LEU A 41 7.64 -12.32 -9.78
N GLY A 42 6.45 -12.13 -10.34
CA GLY A 42 5.54 -13.22 -10.76
C GLY A 42 4.59 -13.68 -9.65
N LEU A 43 4.57 -13.04 -8.48
CA LEU A 43 3.66 -13.43 -7.40
C LEU A 43 2.22 -13.03 -7.72
N ALA A 44 1.32 -14.02 -7.64
CA ALA A 44 -0.10 -13.78 -7.82
C ALA A 44 -0.73 -13.02 -6.64
N ALA A 45 -1.89 -12.40 -6.87
CA ALA A 45 -2.58 -11.54 -5.90
C ALA A 45 -2.75 -12.12 -4.48
N PRO A 46 -3.07 -13.41 -4.27
CA PRO A 46 -3.21 -13.97 -2.93
C PRO A 46 -1.89 -13.96 -2.15
N TRP A 47 -0.77 -14.26 -2.81
CA TRP A 47 0.54 -14.25 -2.20
C TRP A 47 0.96 -12.83 -1.81
N VAL A 48 0.70 -11.86 -2.67
CA VAL A 48 0.94 -10.44 -2.36
C VAL A 48 0.06 -9.95 -1.21
N GLY A 49 -1.21 -10.36 -1.18
CA GLY A 49 -2.11 -10.08 -0.05
C GLY A 49 -1.65 -10.70 1.26
N ILE A 50 -1.10 -11.92 1.23
CA ILE A 50 -0.47 -12.57 2.41
C ILE A 50 0.75 -11.79 2.86
N LEU A 51 1.60 -11.33 1.94
CA LEU A 51 2.77 -10.53 2.28
C LEU A 51 2.36 -9.22 2.96
N MET A 52 1.50 -8.43 2.31
CA MET A 52 1.04 -7.15 2.86
C MET A 52 0.27 -7.33 4.16
N GLY A 53 -0.59 -8.33 4.28
CA GLY A 53 -1.32 -8.59 5.51
C GLY A 53 -0.41 -8.97 6.68
N THR A 54 0.63 -9.77 6.41
CA THR A 54 1.67 -10.10 7.40
C THR A 54 2.47 -8.87 7.81
N LYS A 55 2.81 -8.00 6.85
CA LYS A 55 3.49 -6.71 7.09
C LYS A 55 2.69 -5.85 8.08
N HIS A 56 1.40 -5.65 7.83
CA HIS A 56 0.50 -4.88 8.70
C HIS A 56 0.37 -5.51 10.10
N LEU A 57 0.28 -6.84 10.19
CA LEU A 57 0.16 -7.56 11.46
C LEU A 57 1.43 -7.43 12.31
N ILE A 58 2.61 -7.55 11.70
CA ILE A 58 3.90 -7.36 12.38
C ILE A 58 3.99 -5.94 12.91
N ALA A 59 3.69 -4.93 12.10
CA ALA A 59 3.72 -3.55 12.55
C ALA A 59 2.78 -3.31 13.74
N ALA A 60 1.58 -3.89 13.72
CA ALA A 60 0.58 -3.74 14.78
C ALA A 60 1.01 -4.32 16.14
N VAL A 61 1.71 -5.46 16.12
CA VAL A 61 2.10 -6.19 17.35
C VAL A 61 3.50 -5.82 17.80
N TRP A 62 4.45 -5.71 16.88
CA TRP A 62 5.87 -5.56 17.19
C TRP A 62 6.24 -4.12 17.57
N ALA A 63 5.70 -3.11 16.88
CA ALA A 63 5.99 -1.71 17.20
C ALA A 63 5.67 -1.35 18.66
N PRO A 64 4.50 -1.69 19.24
CA PRO A 64 4.20 -1.37 20.63
C PRO A 64 5.06 -2.16 21.63
N VAL A 65 5.41 -3.41 21.31
CA VAL A 65 6.32 -4.21 22.13
C VAL A 65 7.70 -3.56 22.19
N CYS A 66 8.25 -3.13 21.05
CA CYS A 66 9.54 -2.43 21.02
C CYS A 66 9.48 -1.07 21.72
N ALA A 67 8.40 -0.32 21.57
CA ALA A 67 8.23 0.96 22.27
C ALA A 67 8.22 0.78 23.80
N PHE A 68 7.52 -0.25 24.28
CA PHE A 68 7.52 -0.64 25.69
C PHE A 68 8.92 -1.05 26.17
N LEU A 69 9.61 -1.91 25.42
CA LEU A 69 10.97 -2.35 25.76
C LEU A 69 11.94 -1.16 25.78
N ALA A 70 11.90 -0.30 24.77
CA ALA A 70 12.74 0.90 24.68
C ALA A 70 12.53 1.85 25.86
N LYS A 71 11.28 1.98 26.33
CA LYS A 71 10.94 2.72 27.54
C LYS A 71 11.46 2.03 28.81
N SER A 72 11.30 0.71 28.94
CA SER A 72 11.74 -0.05 30.12
C SER A 72 13.26 -0.03 30.30
N TYR A 73 14.01 -0.17 29.22
CA TYR A 73 15.49 -0.21 29.22
C TYR A 73 16.14 1.17 29.11
N GLN A 74 15.38 2.26 28.97
CA GLN A 74 15.92 3.62 28.87
C GLN A 74 16.84 3.84 27.65
N LYS A 75 16.69 3.02 26.61
CA LYS A 75 17.55 2.98 25.42
C LYS A 75 16.83 3.41 24.14
N ARG A 76 15.86 4.32 24.23
CA ARG A 76 15.07 4.80 23.07
C ARG A 76 15.93 5.31 21.92
N ARG A 77 16.96 6.11 22.22
CA ARG A 77 17.87 6.66 21.20
C ARG A 77 18.67 5.56 20.49
N VAL A 78 19.17 4.58 21.25
CA VAL A 78 19.91 3.44 20.69
C VAL A 78 18.99 2.61 19.79
N LEU A 79 17.77 2.32 20.24
CA LEU A 79 16.81 1.53 19.47
C LEU A 79 16.35 2.25 18.19
N LEU A 80 16.16 3.58 18.26
CA LEU A 80 15.80 4.40 17.10
C LEU A 80 16.93 4.39 16.03
N ILE A 81 18.16 4.64 16.45
CA ILE A 81 19.34 4.65 15.56
C ILE A 81 19.61 3.25 15.00
N SER A 82 19.52 2.20 15.82
CA SER A 82 19.73 0.82 15.37
C SER A 82 18.64 0.37 14.40
N SER A 83 17.37 0.74 14.66
CA SER A 83 16.24 0.44 13.76
C SER A 83 16.45 1.08 12.38
N LEU A 84 16.86 2.35 12.32
CA LEU A 84 17.20 3.02 11.06
C LEU A 84 18.37 2.33 10.34
N LEU A 85 19.47 2.09 11.03
CA LEU A 85 20.66 1.47 10.44
C LEU A 85 20.37 0.06 9.91
N CYS A 86 19.68 -0.77 10.71
CA CYS A 86 19.32 -2.13 10.32
C CYS A 86 18.28 -2.15 9.20
N SER A 87 17.35 -1.18 9.17
CA SER A 87 16.39 -1.07 8.07
C SER A 87 17.10 -0.84 6.72
N VAL A 88 18.12 0.03 6.65
CA VAL A 88 18.91 0.25 5.42
C VAL A 88 19.49 -1.07 4.88
N GLY A 89 20.11 -1.87 5.76
CA GLY A 89 20.66 -3.17 5.37
C GLY A 89 19.57 -4.14 4.89
N ALA A 90 18.43 -4.18 5.60
CA ALA A 90 17.33 -5.05 5.26
C ALA A 90 16.63 -4.67 3.93
N SER A 91 16.64 -3.40 3.50
CA SER A 91 16.06 -3.00 2.18
C SER A 91 16.78 -3.69 1.07
N LEU A 92 18.10 -3.67 1.21
CA LEU A 92 19.00 -4.12 0.18
C LEU A 92 18.91 -5.64 0.04
N LEU A 93 18.48 -6.36 1.10
CA LEU A 93 18.18 -7.79 1.00
C LEU A 93 17.04 -8.10 0.03
N MET A 94 16.01 -7.25 -0.07
CA MET A 94 14.94 -7.43 -1.06
C MET A 94 15.44 -7.34 -2.50
N VAL A 95 16.54 -6.63 -2.74
CA VAL A 95 17.17 -6.54 -4.07
C VAL A 95 17.78 -7.87 -4.51
N LEU A 96 18.16 -8.75 -3.58
CA LEU A 96 18.72 -10.06 -3.90
C LEU A 96 17.69 -11.07 -4.38
N VAL A 97 16.38 -10.77 -4.31
CA VAL A 97 15.34 -11.68 -4.79
C VAL A 97 15.39 -11.73 -6.33
N PRO A 98 15.70 -12.88 -6.94
CA PRO A 98 15.82 -12.96 -8.39
C PRO A 98 14.44 -12.82 -9.05
N PRO A 99 14.30 -12.01 -10.12
CA PRO A 99 13.07 -11.95 -10.88
C PRO A 99 12.86 -13.24 -11.68
N LEU A 100 11.60 -13.72 -11.75
CA LEU A 100 11.23 -14.89 -12.53
C LEU A 100 11.15 -14.61 -14.04
N ASP A 101 10.87 -13.36 -14.43
CA ASP A 101 10.70 -13.00 -15.84
C ASP A 101 11.78 -12.01 -16.29
N ARG A 102 12.47 -12.37 -17.38
CA ARG A 102 13.60 -11.64 -17.94
C ARG A 102 13.22 -11.12 -19.32
N ASP A 103 12.20 -10.26 -19.39
CA ASP A 103 11.74 -9.75 -20.68
C ASP A 103 12.46 -8.46 -21.13
N ARG A 104 13.30 -8.68 -22.15
CA ARG A 104 13.73 -7.88 -23.31
C ARG A 104 13.94 -6.36 -23.22
N SER A 105 15.20 -6.00 -23.48
CA SER A 105 15.78 -4.76 -24.03
C SER A 105 14.80 -3.67 -24.49
N CYS A 106 14.96 -2.48 -23.92
CA CYS A 106 14.49 -1.23 -24.50
C CYS A 106 15.11 -1.06 -25.89
N ASN A 107 14.35 -1.32 -26.95
CA ASN A 107 14.73 -0.85 -28.28
C ASN A 107 14.30 0.61 -28.37
N GLY A 108 15.28 1.52 -28.26
CA GLY A 108 15.08 2.94 -28.42
C GLY A 108 14.61 3.26 -29.82
N SER A 109 13.30 3.32 -30.02
CA SER A 109 12.68 4.09 -31.09
C SER A 109 11.42 4.70 -30.53
N HIS A 110 11.52 5.98 -30.19
CA HIS A 110 10.35 6.85 -30.20
C HIS A 110 9.67 6.66 -31.56
N SER A 111 8.52 5.99 -31.58
CA SER A 111 7.62 6.00 -32.71
C SER A 111 6.23 6.33 -32.21
N ALA A 112 5.64 7.27 -32.94
CA ALA A 112 4.42 7.98 -32.66
C ALA A 112 3.25 7.07 -32.28
N THR A 113 2.41 7.62 -31.40
CA THR A 113 0.97 7.39 -31.26
C THR A 113 0.37 6.36 -32.22
N ALA A 114 0.30 5.10 -31.78
CA ALA A 114 -0.56 4.10 -32.40
C ALA A 114 -1.83 3.96 -31.58
N THR A 115 -2.90 4.63 -32.03
CA THR A 115 -4.27 4.40 -31.58
C THR A 115 -4.68 2.99 -32.03
N ALA A 116 -4.63 2.02 -31.13
CA ALA A 116 -5.19 0.68 -31.38
C ALA A 116 -6.70 0.69 -31.04
N LEU A 117 -7.54 0.57 -32.08
CA LEU A 117 -8.98 0.29 -31.96
C LEU A 117 -9.18 -1.22 -31.70
N PRO A 118 -10.14 -1.66 -30.86
CA PRO A 118 -10.37 -3.09 -30.62
C PRO A 118 -11.08 -3.78 -31.80
N PRO A 119 -10.99 -5.12 -31.90
CA PRO A 119 -11.48 -5.86 -33.06
C PRO A 119 -13.00 -6.03 -33.01
N GLY A 120 -13.71 -5.42 -33.96
CA GLY A 120 -15.15 -5.53 -34.13
C GLY A 120 -15.53 -5.90 -35.56
N VAL A 121 -15.88 -7.17 -35.74
CA VAL A 121 -16.85 -7.74 -36.70
C VAL A 121 -17.02 -7.01 -38.04
N THR A 122 -16.48 -7.61 -39.11
CA THR A 122 -16.80 -7.30 -40.50
C THR A 122 -18.29 -7.58 -40.78
N LEU A 123 -19.08 -6.52 -40.86
CA LEU A 123 -20.36 -6.52 -41.57
C LEU A 123 -20.20 -5.68 -42.83
N THR A 124 -20.17 -6.36 -43.98
CA THR A 124 -20.25 -5.75 -45.31
C THR A 124 -21.61 -5.10 -45.49
N VAL A 125 -21.66 -3.77 -45.57
CA VAL A 125 -22.81 -3.04 -46.11
C VAL A 125 -22.36 -2.26 -47.32
N ASN A 126 -22.86 -2.69 -48.48
CA ASN A 126 -22.75 -2.02 -49.76
C ASN A 126 -23.61 -0.75 -49.73
N VAL A 127 -23.00 0.43 -49.86
CA VAL A 127 -23.73 1.66 -50.18
C VAL A 127 -23.09 2.34 -51.36
N THR A 128 -23.72 2.16 -52.51
CA THR A 128 -23.63 3.01 -53.70
C THR A 128 -23.99 4.45 -53.35
N ALA A 129 -23.12 5.40 -53.70
CA ALA A 129 -23.47 6.81 -53.82
C ALA A 129 -22.93 7.35 -55.15
N ALA A 130 -23.85 7.88 -55.95
CA ALA A 130 -23.66 8.44 -57.28
C ALA A 130 -23.01 9.85 -57.24
N PRO A 131 -22.51 10.37 -58.39
CA PRO A 131 -21.56 11.48 -58.46
C PRO A 131 -22.20 12.83 -58.85
N SER A 132 -21.49 13.94 -58.59
CA SER A 132 -21.43 15.18 -59.41
C SER A 132 -20.73 16.33 -58.63
N PRO A 133 -20.35 17.47 -59.24
CA PRO A 133 -19.48 17.60 -60.42
C PRO A 133 -18.37 18.66 -60.22
N ALA A 134 -17.53 18.79 -61.25
CA ALA A 134 -16.32 19.60 -61.36
C ALA A 134 -16.46 21.12 -61.18
N SER A 135 -15.34 21.76 -60.81
CA SER A 135 -15.03 23.15 -61.17
C SER A 135 -13.58 23.26 -61.67
N ASN A 136 -13.44 23.64 -62.93
CA ASN A 136 -12.17 23.96 -63.61
C ASN A 136 -11.81 25.44 -63.38
N HIS A 137 -10.51 25.76 -63.27
CA HIS A 137 -9.79 26.73 -64.12
C HIS A 137 -8.29 26.86 -63.72
N PRO A 138 -7.41 27.37 -64.61
CA PRO A 138 -6.10 26.76 -64.89
C PRO A 138 -4.91 27.75 -64.85
N ALA A 139 -3.76 27.23 -65.28
CA ALA A 139 -2.60 27.90 -65.91
C ALA A 139 -1.51 28.53 -65.00
N GLY A 140 -0.27 28.12 -65.29
CA GLY A 140 0.96 28.73 -64.75
C GLY A 140 2.19 27.88 -64.98
N ALA A 141 2.67 27.83 -66.23
CA ALA A 141 3.83 27.07 -66.70
C ALA A 141 5.16 27.50 -66.06
N ARG A 142 6.10 26.55 -65.93
CA ARG A 142 7.54 26.74 -66.20
C ARG A 142 8.21 25.39 -66.52
N SER A 143 8.60 25.26 -67.77
CA SER A 143 9.54 24.27 -68.33
C SER A 143 10.98 24.63 -67.97
N LEU A 144 11.89 23.65 -67.89
CA LEU A 144 13.16 23.62 -68.63
C LEU A 144 13.85 22.25 -68.53
N LEU A 145 14.40 21.84 -69.68
CA LEU A 145 15.08 20.60 -70.07
C LEU A 145 16.50 20.46 -69.50
N ALA A 146 17.02 19.23 -69.39
CA ALA A 146 18.22 18.79 -70.13
C ALA A 146 18.57 17.31 -69.87
N GLU A 147 18.89 16.66 -70.99
CA GLU A 147 19.26 15.26 -71.27
C GLU A 147 20.68 14.86 -70.81
N GLY A 148 20.92 13.54 -70.74
CA GLY A 148 22.28 12.97 -70.69
C GLY A 148 22.37 11.51 -70.25
N SER A 149 22.01 10.57 -71.13
CA SER A 149 22.46 9.15 -71.12
C SER A 149 23.83 9.04 -71.85
N PRO A 150 24.58 7.91 -71.90
CA PRO A 150 24.08 6.54 -72.07
C PRO A 150 24.83 5.42 -71.29
N GLY A 151 24.24 4.22 -71.29
CA GLY A 151 24.90 2.97 -70.88
C GLY A 151 25.61 2.23 -72.04
N VAL A 152 26.19 1.05 -71.74
CA VAL A 152 26.19 -0.20 -72.54
C VAL A 152 27.26 -1.23 -72.04
N SER A 153 26.78 -2.47 -71.76
CA SER A 153 27.32 -3.83 -72.06
C SER A 153 28.57 -4.48 -71.41
N GLY A 154 28.40 -5.77 -71.07
CA GLY A 154 29.40 -6.88 -71.12
C GLY A 154 29.22 -7.90 -69.97
N THR A 155 28.42 -8.98 -70.05
CA THR A 155 28.63 -10.35 -70.59
C THR A 155 29.88 -11.14 -70.15
N ASP A 156 29.60 -12.21 -69.37
CA ASP A 156 30.09 -13.62 -69.39
C ASP A 156 31.57 -14.02 -69.42
N GLY A 157 31.91 -15.03 -68.58
CA GLY A 157 32.80 -16.14 -68.97
C GLY A 157 33.58 -16.89 -67.87
N PHE A 158 33.21 -18.18 -67.63
CA PHE A 158 34.06 -19.36 -67.33
C PHE A 158 34.80 -19.45 -65.95
N ARG A 159 35.08 -20.59 -65.28
CA ARG A 159 35.24 -22.04 -65.62
C ARG A 159 35.26 -22.93 -64.34
N GLU A 160 35.00 -24.21 -64.51
CA GLU A 160 35.07 -25.35 -63.56
C GLU A 160 36.45 -25.67 -62.94
N GLY A 161 36.46 -26.43 -61.82
CA GLY A 161 37.57 -27.27 -61.36
C GLY A 161 37.46 -27.79 -59.90
N PRO A 162 37.51 -29.11 -59.62
CA PRO A 162 37.18 -29.74 -58.32
C PRO A 162 38.41 -30.17 -57.48
N GLY A 163 38.20 -30.61 -56.23
CA GLY A 163 39.25 -31.22 -55.39
C GLY A 163 38.73 -32.02 -54.20
N GLU A 164 38.92 -33.34 -54.25
CA GLU A 164 38.77 -34.36 -53.21
C GLU A 164 39.72 -34.20 -52.00
N GLY A 165 39.40 -34.88 -50.89
CA GLY A 165 40.45 -35.48 -50.04
C GLY A 165 40.25 -35.51 -48.53
N SER A 166 39.61 -36.57 -48.03
CA SER A 166 40.06 -37.48 -46.94
C SER A 166 40.44 -36.94 -45.54
N GLN A 167 39.75 -37.41 -44.49
CA GLN A 167 40.26 -38.36 -43.46
C GLN A 167 39.37 -38.45 -42.20
N GLU A 168 38.79 -39.63 -42.00
CA GLU A 168 38.48 -40.28 -40.70
C GLU A 168 39.80 -40.76 -40.00
N PRO A 169 39.87 -41.47 -38.82
CA PRO A 169 38.83 -42.27 -38.11
C PRO A 169 38.91 -42.35 -36.55
N PHE A 170 38.02 -43.20 -35.99
CA PHE A 170 38.07 -43.96 -34.72
C PHE A 170 37.63 -43.27 -33.40
N SER A 171 37.07 -43.94 -32.38
CA SER A 171 36.09 -45.03 -32.16
C SER A 171 36.22 -45.43 -30.67
N HIS A 172 35.13 -45.67 -29.95
CA HIS A 172 35.04 -46.56 -28.77
C HIS A 172 33.53 -46.70 -28.44
N ARG A 173 32.82 -47.79 -28.77
CA ARG A 173 32.77 -49.18 -28.25
C ARG A 173 32.33 -49.29 -26.77
N LEU A 174 31.12 -49.81 -26.52
CA LEU A 174 30.87 -51.10 -25.83
C LEU A 174 29.37 -51.42 -25.66
N ASP A 175 28.96 -52.54 -26.27
CA ASP A 175 27.76 -53.33 -26.01
C ASP A 175 27.92 -54.20 -24.75
N PHE A 176 26.82 -54.62 -24.08
CA PHE A 176 26.44 -56.04 -23.89
C PHE A 176 25.16 -56.27 -23.02
N PHE A 177 24.22 -57.05 -23.59
CA PHE A 177 23.48 -58.24 -23.10
C PHE A 177 22.62 -58.33 -21.80
N ALA A 178 21.34 -58.67 -22.04
CA ALA A 178 20.60 -59.93 -21.72
C ALA A 178 20.07 -60.32 -20.31
N GLY A 179 18.88 -60.96 -20.35
CA GLY A 179 18.22 -61.80 -19.30
C GLY A 179 16.76 -61.36 -19.02
N SER A 180 15.70 -61.93 -19.62
CA SER A 180 14.88 -63.10 -19.18
C SER A 180 14.21 -62.89 -17.78
N THR A 181 12.93 -63.18 -17.46
CA THR A 181 11.95 -64.22 -17.83
C THR A 181 10.57 -63.89 -17.18
N GLU A 182 9.46 -64.40 -17.77
CA GLU A 182 8.18 -64.88 -17.16
C GLU A 182 7.29 -63.92 -16.33
N GLU A 183 5.95 -64.00 -16.26
CA GLU A 183 4.84 -64.75 -16.89
C GLU A 183 3.55 -63.99 -16.47
N ALA A 184 2.54 -63.83 -17.34
CA ALA A 184 1.14 -64.31 -17.21
C ALA A 184 0.34 -63.87 -15.93
N ARG A 185 -0.95 -63.53 -15.91
CA ARG A 185 -2.09 -63.63 -16.82
C ARG A 185 -3.32 -62.97 -16.15
N THR A 186 -4.28 -62.50 -16.97
CA THR A 186 -5.75 -62.53 -16.81
C THR A 186 -6.55 -61.66 -15.81
N THR A 187 -7.50 -60.88 -16.40
CA THR A 187 -8.93 -60.65 -16.06
C THR A 187 -9.31 -59.96 -14.73
N SER A 188 -10.42 -59.25 -14.54
CA SER A 188 -11.46 -58.57 -15.35
C SER A 188 -12.42 -57.94 -14.32
N ARG A 189 -12.87 -56.70 -14.57
CA ARG A 189 -14.21 -56.12 -14.28
C ARG A 189 -14.82 -56.07 -12.83
N VAL A 190 -15.34 -54.85 -12.54
CA VAL A 190 -16.65 -54.49 -11.90
C VAL A 190 -16.67 -54.07 -10.40
N LEU A 191 -16.71 -52.73 -10.22
CA LEU A 191 -17.74 -51.88 -9.57
C LEU A 191 -18.05 -51.91 -8.03
N HIS A 192 -17.64 -50.81 -7.36
CA HIS A 192 -18.25 -50.05 -6.22
C HIS A 192 -18.35 -50.67 -4.79
N PRO A 193 -18.57 -49.86 -3.72
CA PRO A 193 -17.81 -48.71 -3.19
C PRO A 193 -17.55 -48.86 -1.65
N VAL A 194 -17.09 -47.77 -0.97
CA VAL A 194 -17.14 -47.47 0.49
C VAL A 194 -15.77 -47.28 1.20
N THR A 195 -15.47 -45.98 1.39
CA THR A 195 -14.80 -45.26 2.50
C THR A 195 -13.57 -45.82 3.22
N SER A 196 -12.50 -45.02 3.23
CA SER A 196 -11.76 -44.66 4.45
C SER A 196 -11.05 -43.32 4.26
N GLY A 197 -11.25 -42.40 5.20
CA GLY A 197 -10.74 -41.03 5.12
C GLY A 197 -9.22 -40.90 5.27
N MET A 198 -8.70 -39.85 4.65
CA MET A 198 -7.42 -39.24 4.99
C MET A 198 -7.62 -37.73 4.90
N LYS A 199 -7.17 -37.02 5.93
CA LYS A 199 -7.26 -35.56 6.08
C LYS A 199 -6.58 -34.84 4.91
N ASP A 200 -7.36 -34.16 4.09
CA ASP A 200 -6.84 -33.10 3.23
C ASP A 200 -6.91 -31.78 4.00
N THR A 201 -5.79 -31.07 4.10
CA THR A 201 -5.76 -29.75 4.71
C THR A 201 -6.31 -28.72 3.71
N PRO A 202 -6.92 -27.61 4.16
CA PRO A 202 -7.48 -26.59 3.27
C PRO A 202 -6.46 -25.93 2.31
N TRP A 203 -5.17 -26.19 2.51
CA TRP A 203 -4.05 -25.61 1.78
C TRP A 203 -3.81 -26.28 0.41
N GLU A 204 -4.03 -27.59 0.27
CA GLU A 204 -3.82 -28.31 -1.00
C GLU A 204 -4.86 -27.94 -2.08
N GLY A 205 -6.07 -27.52 -1.66
CA GLY A 205 -7.12 -27.06 -2.56
C GLY A 205 -6.81 -25.73 -3.25
N ALA A 206 -6.06 -24.84 -2.60
CA ALA A 206 -5.69 -23.54 -3.17
C ALA A 206 -4.65 -23.67 -4.29
N LEU A 207 -3.71 -24.63 -4.16
CA LEU A 207 -2.70 -24.94 -5.17
C LEU A 207 -3.28 -25.67 -6.38
N ARG A 208 -4.27 -26.55 -6.19
CA ARG A 208 -4.91 -27.27 -7.31
C ARG A 208 -5.80 -26.40 -8.21
N VAL A 209 -6.46 -25.38 -7.65
CA VAL A 209 -7.34 -24.50 -8.43
C VAL A 209 -6.57 -23.67 -9.47
N ILE A 210 -5.27 -23.42 -9.24
CA ILE A 210 -4.39 -22.71 -10.20
C ILE A 210 -4.02 -23.60 -11.40
N GLY A 211 -4.01 -24.92 -11.24
CA GLY A 211 -3.68 -25.85 -12.33
C GLY A 211 -4.78 -26.03 -13.38
N THR A 212 -6.02 -25.60 -13.10
CA THR A 212 -7.20 -25.87 -13.95
C THR A 212 -7.65 -24.72 -14.84
N SER A 213 -6.97 -23.57 -14.81
CA SER A 213 -7.39 -22.36 -15.54
C SER A 213 -6.41 -21.93 -16.64
N LEU A 214 -6.10 -22.83 -17.59
CA LEU A 214 -5.61 -22.50 -18.93
C LEU A 214 -6.34 -23.40 -19.96
N PRO A 215 -6.65 -22.93 -21.18
CA PRO A 215 -7.76 -23.44 -21.97
C PRO A 215 -7.53 -24.86 -22.49
N LEU A 216 -8.40 -25.79 -22.08
CA LEU A 216 -8.59 -27.11 -22.68
C LEU A 216 -9.22 -26.94 -24.07
N LEU A 217 -8.39 -26.86 -25.11
CA LEU A 217 -8.82 -26.96 -26.50
C LEU A 217 -8.83 -28.43 -26.92
N ALA A 218 -10.05 -28.97 -26.97
CA ALA A 218 -10.58 -30.08 -27.76
C ALA A 218 -9.65 -31.26 -28.14
N GLY A 219 -9.93 -32.42 -27.56
CA GLY A 219 -9.40 -33.70 -27.98
C GLY A 219 -9.98 -34.16 -29.32
N GLY A 220 -9.09 -34.36 -30.29
CA GLY A 220 -9.28 -35.26 -31.43
C GLY A 220 -8.29 -36.42 -31.31
N THR A 221 -8.78 -37.64 -31.41
CA THR A 221 -8.00 -38.88 -31.36
C THR A 221 -6.93 -38.92 -32.44
N ALA A 222 -5.66 -38.69 -32.07
CA ALA A 222 -4.50 -38.95 -32.90
C ALA A 222 -3.47 -39.75 -32.11
N VAL A 223 -3.00 -40.84 -32.71
CA VAL A 223 -1.98 -41.77 -32.19
C VAL A 223 -0.75 -40.97 -31.75
N ALA A 224 -0.39 -41.07 -30.47
CA ALA A 224 0.72 -40.33 -29.89
C ALA A 224 2.08 -40.90 -30.34
N SER A 225 2.77 -40.19 -31.23
CA SER A 225 4.17 -40.47 -31.60
C SER A 225 5.13 -40.24 -30.41
N PRO A 226 6.26 -40.97 -30.31
CA PRO A 226 7.22 -40.86 -29.20
C PRO A 226 7.81 -39.44 -29.00
N ALA A 227 7.79 -38.59 -30.03
CA ALA A 227 8.19 -37.18 -29.96
C ALA A 227 7.21 -36.27 -29.17
N SER A 228 5.92 -36.60 -29.11
CA SER A 228 4.94 -35.81 -28.34
C SER A 228 5.02 -36.11 -26.84
N ARG A 229 5.43 -37.33 -26.47
CA ARG A 229 5.61 -37.76 -25.08
C ARG A 229 6.87 -37.14 -24.44
N SER A 230 7.93 -36.91 -25.21
CA SER A 230 9.13 -36.20 -24.74
C SER A 230 8.90 -34.69 -24.59
N ALA A 231 8.12 -34.08 -25.48
CA ALA A 231 7.69 -32.69 -25.37
C ALA A 231 6.76 -32.47 -24.16
N ALA A 232 5.78 -33.34 -23.95
CA ALA A 232 4.90 -33.28 -22.77
C ALA A 232 5.68 -33.45 -21.45
N LYS A 233 6.65 -34.38 -21.42
CA LYS A 233 7.53 -34.58 -20.26
C LYS A 233 8.43 -33.36 -20.01
N ARG A 234 9.02 -32.78 -21.06
CA ARG A 234 9.82 -31.54 -20.96
C ARG A 234 8.98 -30.35 -20.47
N ASN A 235 7.75 -30.22 -20.92
CA ASN A 235 6.83 -29.17 -20.48
C ASN A 235 6.42 -29.35 -19.02
N SER A 236 6.13 -30.59 -18.58
CA SER A 236 5.86 -30.87 -17.16
C SER A 236 7.06 -30.55 -16.27
N TRP A 237 8.28 -30.89 -16.71
CA TRP A 237 9.50 -30.60 -15.96
C TRP A 237 9.82 -29.10 -15.92
N ALA A 238 9.53 -28.35 -16.98
CA ALA A 238 9.68 -26.90 -17.02
C ALA A 238 8.65 -26.19 -16.13
N LEU A 239 7.41 -26.70 -16.08
CA LEU A 239 6.36 -26.23 -15.18
C LEU A 239 6.70 -26.50 -13.71
N ASP A 240 7.22 -27.69 -13.40
CA ASP A 240 7.67 -28.05 -12.05
C ASP A 240 8.86 -27.18 -11.60
N LEU A 241 9.84 -26.92 -12.49
CA LEU A 241 10.93 -25.98 -12.21
C LEU A 241 10.43 -24.55 -11.99
N SER A 242 9.44 -24.10 -12.78
CA SER A 242 8.85 -22.77 -12.66
C SER A 242 8.04 -22.61 -11.36
N LEU A 243 7.31 -23.65 -10.95
CA LEU A 243 6.54 -23.68 -9.72
C LEU A 243 7.44 -23.69 -8.48
N GLU A 244 8.51 -24.48 -8.50
CA GLU A 244 9.50 -24.50 -7.43
C GLU A 244 10.23 -23.15 -7.35
N GLY A 245 10.57 -22.54 -8.48
CA GLY A 245 11.11 -21.18 -8.54
C GLY A 245 10.19 -20.15 -7.89
N LEU A 246 8.89 -20.17 -8.21
CA LEU A 246 7.88 -19.28 -7.62
C LEU A 246 7.71 -19.49 -6.10
N ARG A 247 7.83 -20.74 -5.65
CA ARG A 247 7.79 -21.07 -4.22
C ARG A 247 8.98 -20.46 -3.48
N TRP A 248 10.19 -20.59 -4.01
CA TRP A 248 11.38 -19.99 -3.40
C TRP A 248 11.35 -18.46 -3.44
N THR A 249 10.88 -17.84 -4.53
CA THR A 249 10.72 -16.38 -4.56
C THR A 249 9.73 -15.91 -3.52
N PHE A 250 8.58 -16.57 -3.38
CA PHE A 250 7.61 -16.27 -2.32
C PHE A 250 8.23 -16.38 -0.91
N ILE A 251 8.90 -17.50 -0.60
CA ILE A 251 9.50 -17.74 0.73
C ILE A 251 10.59 -16.69 1.03
N LEU A 252 11.45 -16.39 0.06
CA LEU A 252 12.51 -15.38 0.20
C LEU A 252 11.92 -13.98 0.36
N SER A 253 10.95 -13.59 -0.46
CA SER A 253 10.27 -12.30 -0.34
C SER A 253 9.56 -12.16 1.00
N LEU A 254 8.85 -13.19 1.47
CA LEU A 254 8.21 -13.20 2.78
C LEU A 254 9.25 -13.07 3.90
N GLY A 255 10.31 -13.87 3.87
CA GLY A 255 11.36 -13.86 4.89
C GLY A 255 12.07 -12.50 4.98
N PHE A 256 12.50 -11.93 3.86
CA PHE A 256 13.15 -10.62 3.83
C PHE A 256 12.21 -9.48 4.21
N MET A 257 10.95 -9.51 3.76
CA MET A 257 9.96 -8.49 4.14
C MET A 257 9.61 -8.56 5.63
N VAL A 258 9.46 -9.76 6.20
CA VAL A 258 9.26 -9.95 7.65
C VAL A 258 10.46 -9.42 8.43
N PHE A 259 11.67 -9.78 8.02
CA PHE A 259 12.90 -9.30 8.64
C PHE A 259 13.03 -7.77 8.57
N TRP A 260 12.77 -7.19 7.40
CA TRP A 260 12.71 -5.75 7.19
C TRP A 260 11.69 -5.07 8.10
N GLU A 261 10.46 -5.58 8.15
CA GLU A 261 9.38 -4.94 8.90
C GLU A 261 9.64 -5.03 10.41
N LEU A 262 10.19 -6.14 10.90
CA LEU A 262 10.64 -6.26 12.30
C LEU A 262 11.69 -5.21 12.68
N LEU A 263 12.57 -4.86 11.75
CA LEU A 263 13.60 -3.86 11.97
C LEU A 263 13.08 -2.43 11.81
N ALA A 264 12.15 -2.19 10.88
CA ALA A 264 11.64 -0.86 10.54
C ALA A 264 10.44 -0.41 11.40
N ALA A 265 9.55 -1.32 11.81
CA ALA A 265 8.32 -1.01 12.53
C ALA A 265 8.51 -0.25 13.86
N PRO A 266 9.54 -0.54 14.69
CA PRO A 266 9.74 0.18 15.94
C PRO A 266 10.03 1.68 15.76
N LEU A 267 10.58 2.08 14.61
CA LEU A 267 11.08 3.42 14.36
C LEU A 267 10.01 4.50 14.59
N GLU A 268 8.86 4.36 13.91
CA GLU A 268 7.82 5.38 13.91
C GLU A 268 7.23 5.55 15.31
N GLN A 269 6.86 4.44 15.95
CA GLN A 269 6.25 4.50 17.27
C GLN A 269 7.20 5.02 18.36
N VAL A 270 8.48 4.61 18.33
CA VAL A 270 9.48 5.06 19.31
C VAL A 270 9.81 6.54 19.12
N ALA A 271 9.87 7.02 17.87
CA ALA A 271 10.07 8.44 17.58
C ALA A 271 8.88 9.28 18.05
N ASP A 272 7.64 8.85 17.74
CA ASP A 272 6.41 9.50 18.18
C ASP A 272 6.31 9.56 19.72
N ASP A 273 6.57 8.44 20.40
CA ASP A 273 6.53 8.37 21.86
C ASP A 273 7.60 9.23 22.52
N SER A 274 8.81 9.27 21.94
CA SER A 274 9.91 10.10 22.44
C SER A 274 9.61 11.59 22.28
N LEU A 275 9.12 11.98 21.11
CA LEU A 275 8.84 13.37 20.81
C LEU A 275 7.64 13.89 21.62
N TYR A 276 6.58 13.09 21.73
CA TYR A 276 5.43 13.47 22.54
C TYR A 276 5.84 13.66 24.00
N GLU A 277 6.61 12.73 24.58
CA GLU A 277 7.05 12.85 25.98
C GLU A 277 8.00 14.05 26.18
N TYR A 278 8.81 14.40 25.18
CA TYR A 278 9.60 15.62 25.19
C TYR A 278 8.71 16.87 25.18
N LEU A 279 7.70 16.92 24.31
CA LEU A 279 6.78 18.06 24.21
C LEU A 279 5.85 18.18 25.42
N ASP A 280 5.47 17.06 26.05
CA ASP A 280 4.74 16.99 27.33
C ASP A 280 5.60 17.56 28.47
N PHE A 281 6.90 17.24 28.48
CA PHE A 281 7.82 17.77 29.48
C PHE A 281 8.04 19.28 29.36
N VAL A 282 7.92 19.85 28.14
CA VAL A 282 8.17 21.26 27.85
C VAL A 282 6.86 22.05 27.68
N ASP A 283 5.71 21.47 28.06
CA ASP A 283 4.37 22.08 27.95
C ASP A 283 4.06 22.63 26.53
N ALA A 284 4.51 21.92 25.49
CA ALA A 284 4.36 22.29 24.09
C ALA A 284 3.63 21.22 23.25
N THR A 285 2.76 20.42 23.89
CA THR A 285 2.03 19.29 23.31
C THR A 285 1.10 19.69 22.16
N ASP A 286 0.52 20.89 22.17
CA ASP A 286 -0.34 21.38 21.09
C ASP A 286 0.37 21.39 19.73
N ARG A 287 1.69 21.63 19.73
CA ARG A 287 2.49 21.66 18.50
C ARG A 287 2.71 20.29 17.89
N TYR A 288 2.59 19.21 18.67
CA TYR A 288 2.65 17.83 18.17
C TYR A 288 1.57 17.59 17.10
N ARG A 289 0.36 18.13 17.32
CA ARG A 289 -0.78 18.00 16.39
C ARG A 289 -0.55 18.68 15.04
N SER A 290 0.51 19.49 14.88
CA SER A 290 0.87 20.09 13.59
C SER A 290 1.91 19.27 12.80
N LEU A 291 2.55 18.28 13.43
CA LEU A 291 3.69 17.56 12.85
C LEU A 291 3.29 16.56 11.76
N TRP A 292 2.07 16.03 11.81
CA TRP A 292 1.56 15.11 10.79
C TRP A 292 1.56 15.73 9.38
N ILE A 293 1.37 17.05 9.26
CA ILE A 293 1.42 17.79 7.98
C ILE A 293 2.79 17.60 7.32
N TRP A 294 3.87 17.67 8.10
CA TRP A 294 5.24 17.50 7.61
C TRP A 294 5.50 16.06 7.15
N ARG A 295 4.92 15.07 7.84
CA ARG A 295 4.98 13.66 7.43
C ARG A 295 4.26 13.45 6.09
N LEU A 296 3.04 13.96 5.92
CA LEU A 296 2.29 13.85 4.65
C LEU A 296 2.96 14.59 3.49
N LEU A 297 3.55 15.76 3.76
CA LEU A 297 4.31 16.50 2.76
C LEU A 297 5.56 15.70 2.32
N GLY A 298 6.25 15.09 3.28
CA GLY A 298 7.32 14.14 3.03
C GLY A 298 6.88 12.97 2.17
N MET A 299 5.77 12.31 2.52
CA MET A 299 5.22 11.20 1.75
C MET A 299 4.90 11.60 0.30
N SER A 300 4.30 12.78 0.11
CA SER A 300 3.99 13.32 -1.23
C SER A 300 5.25 13.58 -2.06
N ALA A 301 6.29 14.16 -1.45
CA ALA A 301 7.56 14.38 -2.10
C ALA A 301 8.30 13.06 -2.40
N GLY A 302 8.26 12.10 -1.48
CA GLY A 302 8.90 10.79 -1.64
C GLY A 302 8.29 9.97 -2.76
N VAL A 303 6.95 9.87 -2.81
CA VAL A 303 6.25 9.09 -3.84
C VAL A 303 6.41 9.69 -5.25
N CYS A 304 6.32 11.02 -5.38
CA CYS A 304 6.55 11.69 -6.66
C CYS A 304 8.01 11.64 -7.08
N GLY A 305 8.93 11.84 -6.13
CA GLY A 305 10.37 11.85 -6.37
C GLY A 305 10.88 10.49 -6.83
N ILE A 306 10.46 9.40 -6.19
CA ILE A 306 10.87 8.06 -6.60
C ILE A 306 10.26 7.68 -7.96
N ALA A 307 9.00 8.03 -8.19
CA ALA A 307 8.34 7.76 -9.47
C ALA A 307 9.05 8.51 -10.62
N ALA A 308 9.40 9.79 -10.40
CA ALA A 308 10.19 10.61 -11.32
C ALA A 308 11.53 9.96 -11.65
N LEU A 309 12.22 9.48 -10.62
CA LEU A 309 13.51 8.83 -10.75
C LEU A 309 13.42 7.53 -11.58
N VAL A 310 12.43 6.68 -11.32
CA VAL A 310 12.24 5.45 -12.11
C VAL A 310 11.92 5.77 -13.56
N GLY A 311 11.05 6.75 -13.81
CA GLY A 311 10.72 7.17 -15.18
C GLY A 311 11.91 7.72 -15.97
N GLN A 312 12.88 8.38 -15.32
CA GLN A 312 14.10 8.85 -15.98
C GLN A 312 15.14 7.74 -16.19
N LEU A 313 15.20 6.76 -15.28
CA LEU A 313 16.18 5.68 -15.30
C LEU A 313 15.72 4.44 -16.09
N ASP A 314 14.51 4.47 -16.66
CA ASP A 314 13.89 3.36 -17.43
C ASP A 314 14.82 2.82 -18.54
N CYS A 315 15.59 3.67 -19.22
CA CYS A 315 16.53 3.24 -20.25
C CYS A 315 17.89 2.75 -19.73
N PHE A 316 18.35 3.22 -18.56
CA PHE A 316 19.68 2.92 -18.04
C PHE A 316 19.72 1.63 -17.20
N LEU A 317 18.62 1.29 -16.52
CA LEU A 317 18.56 0.15 -15.58
C LEU A 317 18.04 -1.15 -16.19
N THR A 318 17.40 -1.09 -17.36
CA THR A 318 16.87 -2.29 -18.05
C THR A 318 18.00 -3.24 -18.52
N THR A 319 19.26 -2.82 -18.46
CA THR A 319 20.43 -3.66 -18.75
C THR A 319 20.96 -4.45 -17.54
N SER A 320 20.54 -4.15 -16.31
CA SER A 320 21.20 -4.69 -15.09
C SER A 320 20.29 -5.14 -13.93
N GLY A 321 18.96 -5.11 -14.04
CA GLY A 321 18.08 -5.72 -13.02
C GLY A 321 16.58 -5.42 -13.18
N PRO A 322 15.71 -5.94 -12.28
CA PRO A 322 14.28 -5.62 -12.28
C PRO A 322 14.02 -4.16 -11.86
N ARG A 323 13.10 -3.48 -12.56
CA ARG A 323 12.83 -2.03 -12.40
C ARG A 323 12.50 -1.61 -10.96
N GLY A 324 11.80 -2.47 -10.21
CA GLY A 324 11.41 -2.16 -8.83
C GLY A 324 12.54 -2.14 -7.80
N VAL A 325 13.78 -2.48 -8.16
CA VAL A 325 14.94 -2.36 -7.27
C VAL A 325 15.21 -0.90 -6.86
N VAL A 326 14.88 0.05 -7.74
CA VAL A 326 15.10 1.49 -7.50
C VAL A 326 14.34 1.98 -6.27
N TYR A 327 13.14 1.43 -5.99
CA TYR A 327 12.35 1.81 -4.82
C TYR A 327 13.12 1.54 -3.52
N PHE A 328 13.81 0.41 -3.44
CA PHE A 328 14.60 0.01 -2.27
C PHE A 328 15.89 0.84 -2.13
N TYR A 329 16.53 1.23 -3.24
CA TYR A 329 17.65 2.18 -3.20
C TYR A 329 17.19 3.58 -2.76
N GLY A 330 16.04 4.05 -3.26
CA GLY A 330 15.41 5.29 -2.82
C GLY A 330 15.13 5.28 -1.32
N TYR A 331 14.52 4.21 -0.80
CA TYR A 331 14.32 4.04 0.63
C TYR A 331 15.65 4.05 1.40
N SER A 332 16.67 3.33 0.92
CA SER A 332 17.97 3.25 1.59
C SER A 332 18.62 4.64 1.69
N LEU A 333 18.59 5.42 0.60
CA LEU A 333 19.14 6.77 0.54
C LEU A 333 18.39 7.73 1.47
N VAL A 334 17.06 7.70 1.48
CA VAL A 334 16.27 8.56 2.38
C VAL A 334 16.39 8.10 3.84
N SER A 335 16.58 6.81 4.09
CA SER A 335 16.81 6.25 5.43
C SER A 335 18.17 6.65 6.00
N THR A 336 19.23 6.72 5.20
CA THR A 336 20.53 7.23 5.66
C THR A 336 20.45 8.72 5.99
N LEU A 337 19.68 9.50 5.22
CA LEU A 337 19.37 10.88 5.57
C LEU A 337 18.57 10.97 6.88
N ALA A 338 17.56 10.11 7.08
CA ALA A 338 16.81 10.03 8.32
C ALA A 338 17.71 9.68 9.52
N LEU A 339 18.68 8.79 9.32
CA LEU A 339 19.69 8.43 10.32
C LEU A 339 20.52 9.64 10.74
N LEU A 340 21.00 10.46 9.80
CA LEU A 340 21.74 11.69 10.11
C LEU A 340 20.88 12.68 10.91
N VAL A 341 19.63 12.89 10.50
CA VAL A 341 18.68 13.77 11.22
C VAL A 341 18.36 13.22 12.62
N SER A 342 18.29 11.90 12.77
CA SER A 342 17.98 11.23 14.04
C SER A 342 18.99 11.51 15.15
N ILE A 343 20.26 11.81 14.79
CA ILE A 343 21.30 12.15 15.76
C ILE A 343 20.92 13.42 16.53
N ALA A 344 20.28 14.38 15.87
CA ALA A 344 19.83 15.63 16.47
C ALA A 344 18.41 15.55 17.06
N PHE A 345 17.72 14.42 16.91
CA PHE A 345 16.32 14.28 17.32
C PHE A 345 16.17 14.35 18.85
N PRO A 346 15.19 15.12 19.37
CA PRO A 346 14.99 15.27 20.80
C PRO A 346 14.49 13.96 21.40
N VAL A 347 15.36 13.25 22.11
CA VAL A 347 15.00 12.06 22.90
C VAL A 347 15.15 12.43 24.38
N PRO A 348 14.05 12.48 25.14
CA PRO A 348 14.13 12.77 26.56
C PRO A 348 14.85 11.63 27.28
N ILE A 349 15.74 11.97 28.23
CA ILE A 349 16.32 11.00 29.17
C ILE A 349 15.19 10.65 30.13
N CYS A 350 14.51 9.52 29.88
CA CYS A 350 13.30 9.16 30.61
C CYS A 350 13.61 9.06 32.13
N ARG A 351 12.91 9.86 32.93
CA ARG A 351 12.85 9.61 34.38
C ARG A 351 11.84 8.50 34.58
N ARG A 352 12.23 7.43 35.29
CA ARG A 352 11.46 6.19 35.53
C ARG A 352 9.98 6.50 35.78
N ARG A 353 9.13 6.32 34.76
CA ARG A 353 7.68 6.48 34.86
C ARG A 353 7.03 5.11 34.90
N GLU A 354 6.08 4.94 35.81
CA GLU A 354 5.45 3.66 36.10
C GLU A 354 4.86 2.97 34.86
N PRO A 355 4.85 1.62 34.83
CA PRO A 355 4.18 0.86 33.80
C PRO A 355 2.72 1.30 33.71
N SER A 356 2.32 1.75 32.53
CA SER A 356 1.04 2.41 32.35
C SER A 356 -0.05 1.36 32.12
N TYR A 357 -0.76 0.98 33.18
CA TYR A 357 -2.04 0.24 33.14
C TYR A 357 -3.12 0.94 32.28
N LYS A 358 -2.85 2.16 31.79
CA LYS A 358 -3.75 2.99 30.98
C LYS A 358 -4.17 2.34 29.66
N MET A 359 -3.37 1.46 29.04
CA MET A 359 -3.78 0.77 27.81
C MET A 359 -4.81 -0.33 28.09
N VAL A 360 -4.63 -1.07 29.19
CA VAL A 360 -5.63 -2.04 29.67
C VAL A 360 -6.91 -1.32 30.08
N LYS A 361 -6.78 -0.16 30.76
CA LYS A 361 -7.92 0.70 31.10
C LYS A 361 -8.64 1.25 29.85
N ALA A 362 -7.91 1.61 28.80
CA ALA A 362 -8.49 2.05 27.54
C ALA A 362 -9.22 0.90 26.83
N LEU A 363 -8.68 -0.32 26.85
CA LEU A 363 -9.36 -1.49 26.30
C LEU A 363 -10.64 -1.84 27.08
N SER A 364 -10.60 -1.80 28.42
CA SER A 364 -11.80 -2.00 29.22
C SER A 364 -12.84 -0.90 29.00
N LEU A 365 -12.41 0.34 28.76
CA LEU A 365 -13.31 1.46 28.45
C LEU A 365 -14.00 1.26 27.09
N VAL A 366 -13.24 0.84 26.07
CA VAL A 366 -13.81 0.53 24.74
C VAL A 366 -14.81 -0.60 24.84
N GLY A 367 -14.54 -1.65 25.62
CA GLY A 367 -15.48 -2.76 25.82
C GLY A 367 -16.72 -2.39 26.66
N GLY A 368 -16.64 -1.34 27.48
CA GLY A 368 -17.72 -0.91 28.35
C GLY A 368 -18.69 0.10 27.70
N ASP A 369 -18.21 0.93 26.78
CA ASP A 369 -19.03 1.95 26.11
C ASP A 369 -19.49 1.48 24.70
N PRO A 370 -20.81 1.32 24.46
CA PRO A 370 -21.32 0.90 23.17
C PRO A 370 -21.00 1.88 22.03
N HIS A 371 -20.84 3.18 22.30
CA HIS A 371 -20.42 4.14 21.26
C HIS A 371 -18.98 3.91 20.83
N LEU A 372 -18.07 3.62 21.77
CA LEU A 372 -16.66 3.32 21.48
C LEU A 372 -16.49 1.97 20.78
N THR A 373 -17.28 0.94 21.13
CA THR A 373 -17.24 -0.34 20.40
C THR A 373 -17.65 -0.18 18.94
N ILE A 374 -18.74 0.54 18.66
CA ILE A 374 -19.21 0.77 17.28
C ILE A 374 -18.20 1.62 16.52
N LEU A 375 -17.62 2.65 17.14
CA LEU A 375 -16.55 3.44 16.54
C LEU A 375 -15.34 2.55 16.21
N GLY A 376 -14.93 1.68 17.12
CA GLY A 376 -13.85 0.70 16.87
C GLY A 376 -14.14 -0.22 15.68
N LEU A 377 -15.37 -0.72 15.55
CA LEU A 377 -15.78 -1.54 14.42
C LEU A 377 -15.82 -0.74 13.10
N THR A 378 -16.25 0.53 13.13
CA THR A 378 -16.16 1.40 11.94
C THR A 378 -14.72 1.61 11.48
N VAL A 379 -13.82 1.93 12.40
CA VAL A 379 -12.40 2.15 12.11
C VAL A 379 -11.76 0.88 11.56
N PHE A 380 -12.12 -0.29 12.10
CA PHE A 380 -11.67 -1.58 11.62
C PHE A 380 -12.11 -1.85 10.15
N LEU A 381 -13.38 -1.66 9.83
CA LEU A 381 -13.92 -1.91 8.49
C LEU A 381 -13.35 -0.93 7.45
N ILE A 382 -13.19 0.34 7.82
CA ILE A 382 -12.57 1.34 6.95
C ILE A 382 -11.10 0.99 6.73
N GLY A 383 -10.37 0.57 7.77
CA GLY A 383 -8.98 0.11 7.63
C GLY A 383 -8.85 -1.07 6.66
N ALA A 384 -9.76 -2.04 6.76
CA ALA A 384 -9.81 -3.17 5.81
C ALA A 384 -10.07 -2.69 4.38
N ALA A 385 -11.07 -1.83 4.16
CA ALA A 385 -11.36 -1.30 2.83
C ALA A 385 -10.21 -0.44 2.26
N THR A 386 -9.64 0.45 3.06
CA THR A 386 -8.52 1.32 2.65
C THR A 386 -7.28 0.50 2.29
N SER A 387 -6.96 -0.58 3.02
CA SER A 387 -5.82 -1.43 2.68
C SER A 387 -5.95 -2.10 1.31
N THR A 388 -7.16 -2.51 0.91
CA THR A 388 -7.38 -3.06 -0.44
C THR A 388 -7.06 -2.06 -1.54
N VAL A 389 -7.35 -0.77 -1.30
CA VAL A 389 -6.96 0.31 -2.21
C VAL A 389 -5.46 0.48 -2.20
N GLN A 390 -4.82 0.53 -1.03
CA GLN A 390 -3.36 0.68 -0.92
C GLN A 390 -2.61 -0.45 -1.61
N ASP A 391 -3.08 -1.69 -1.49
CA ASP A 391 -2.42 -2.86 -2.04
C ASP A 391 -2.61 -3.00 -3.55
N PHE A 392 -3.83 -2.77 -4.05
CA PHE A 392 -4.21 -3.15 -5.41
C PHE A 392 -4.52 -1.99 -6.36
N LEU A 393 -4.62 -0.74 -5.89
CA LEU A 393 -4.89 0.40 -6.78
C LEU A 393 -3.82 0.53 -7.87
N PHE A 394 -2.57 0.31 -7.51
CA PHE A 394 -1.46 0.40 -8.45
C PHE A 394 -1.48 -0.73 -9.48
N TRP A 395 -1.93 -1.93 -9.11
CA TRP A 395 -2.17 -3.02 -10.06
C TRP A 395 -3.22 -2.60 -11.08
N HIS A 396 -4.32 -2.04 -10.60
CA HIS A 396 -5.42 -1.60 -11.45
C HIS A 396 -4.99 -0.49 -12.41
N MET A 397 -4.24 0.50 -11.93
CA MET A 397 -3.67 1.54 -12.80
C MET A 397 -2.72 0.96 -13.86
N LYS A 398 -1.88 0.00 -13.46
CA LYS A 398 -0.94 -0.65 -14.38
C LYS A 398 -1.65 -1.47 -15.46
N ASP A 399 -2.74 -2.15 -15.12
CA ASP A 399 -3.57 -2.92 -16.07
C ASP A 399 -4.20 -2.02 -17.15
N HIS A 400 -4.49 -0.76 -16.82
CA HIS A 400 -4.93 0.26 -17.79
C HIS A 400 -3.78 1.01 -18.48
N GLY A 401 -2.54 0.52 -18.39
CA GLY A 401 -1.38 1.09 -19.09
C GLY A 401 -0.79 2.36 -18.45
N SER A 402 -1.05 2.61 -17.16
CA SER A 402 -0.49 3.77 -16.47
C SER A 402 1.03 3.71 -16.33
N SER A 403 1.67 4.88 -16.38
CA SER A 403 3.07 5.05 -16.01
C SER A 403 3.22 5.25 -14.50
N GLU A 404 4.35 4.83 -13.95
CA GLU A 404 4.63 4.92 -12.51
C GLU A 404 4.61 6.37 -11.99
N LEU A 405 4.95 7.34 -12.86
CA LEU A 405 4.82 8.78 -12.61
C LEU A 405 3.41 9.18 -12.22
N VAL A 406 2.41 8.75 -13.01
CA VAL A 406 1.01 9.10 -12.76
C VAL A 406 0.49 8.38 -11.51
N MET A 407 0.96 7.16 -11.28
CA MET A 407 0.64 6.38 -10.08
C MET A 407 1.12 7.12 -8.83
N GLY A 408 2.38 7.56 -8.80
CA GLY A 408 2.92 8.34 -7.69
C GLY A 408 2.22 9.69 -7.51
N PHE A 409 1.96 10.41 -8.61
CA PHE A 409 1.22 11.66 -8.58
C PHE A 409 -0.19 11.51 -8.00
N SER A 410 -0.89 10.40 -8.30
CA SER A 410 -2.23 10.16 -7.77
C SER A 410 -2.25 10.03 -6.24
N VAL A 411 -1.25 9.35 -5.65
CA VAL A 411 -1.12 9.23 -4.20
C VAL A 411 -0.77 10.57 -3.58
N ALA A 412 0.17 11.31 -4.18
CA ALA A 412 0.52 12.65 -3.72
C ALA A 412 -0.68 13.61 -3.75
N LEU A 413 -1.55 13.52 -4.76
CA LEU A 413 -2.76 14.33 -4.85
C LEU A 413 -3.73 14.05 -3.70
N GLY A 414 -3.89 12.78 -3.30
CA GLY A 414 -4.69 12.41 -2.13
C GLY A 414 -4.11 12.97 -0.83
N LEU A 415 -2.80 12.81 -0.62
CA LEU A 415 -2.09 13.30 0.58
C LEU A 415 -2.11 14.82 0.69
N LEU A 416 -1.85 15.53 -0.42
CA LEU A 416 -1.95 17.00 -0.48
C LEU A 416 -3.39 17.47 -0.32
N GLY A 417 -4.36 16.72 -0.85
CA GLY A 417 -5.77 16.96 -0.66
C GLY A 417 -6.17 16.93 0.82
N GLU A 418 -5.63 15.99 1.60
CA GLU A 418 -5.88 15.92 3.05
C GLU A 418 -5.35 17.16 3.79
N ILE A 419 -4.15 17.61 3.44
CA ILE A 419 -3.56 18.85 3.98
C ILE A 419 -4.44 20.05 3.61
N LEU A 420 -4.87 20.14 2.35
CA LEU A 420 -5.69 21.24 1.84
C LEU A 420 -7.07 21.30 2.49
N LEU A 421 -7.63 20.15 2.86
CA LEU A 421 -8.93 20.04 3.52
C LEU A 421 -8.86 20.29 5.04
N HIS A 422 -7.69 20.31 5.65
CA HIS A 422 -7.54 20.51 7.10
C HIS A 422 -8.23 21.77 7.67
N PRO A 423 -8.18 22.96 7.02
CA PRO A 423 -8.89 24.15 7.51
C PRO A 423 -10.40 23.97 7.60
N PHE A 424 -10.98 23.02 6.84
CA PHE A 424 -12.40 22.72 6.86
C PHE A 424 -12.84 21.84 8.03
N ARG A 425 -11.91 21.35 8.88
CA ARG A 425 -12.23 20.56 10.08
C ARG A 425 -13.25 21.27 10.98
N SER A 426 -12.96 22.50 11.40
CA SER A 426 -13.81 23.29 12.30
C SER A 426 -15.22 23.56 11.73
N PRO A 427 -15.36 24.10 10.50
CA PRO A 427 -16.70 24.34 9.93
C PRO A 427 -17.46 23.03 9.67
N LEU A 428 -16.78 21.94 9.31
CA LEU A 428 -17.43 20.65 9.09
C LEU A 428 -17.97 20.05 10.38
N LEU A 429 -17.17 20.01 11.45
CA LEU A 429 -17.60 19.51 12.77
C LEU A 429 -18.66 20.39 13.44
N ARG A 430 -18.77 21.67 13.04
CA ARG A 430 -19.87 22.55 13.46
C ARG A 430 -21.17 22.31 12.70
N LYS A 431 -21.08 21.99 11.40
CA LYS A 431 -22.25 21.78 10.54
C LYS A 431 -22.81 20.36 10.62
N LEU A 432 -21.95 19.35 10.69
CA LEU A 432 -22.34 17.95 10.79
C LEU A 432 -22.22 17.47 12.23
N SER A 433 -23.15 16.62 12.67
CA SER A 433 -22.99 15.89 13.93
C SER A 433 -21.79 14.93 13.84
N ARG A 434 -21.23 14.51 14.98
CA ARG A 434 -20.13 13.52 15.03
C ARG A 434 -20.45 12.25 14.22
N VAL A 435 -21.67 11.74 14.39
CA VAL A 435 -22.21 10.59 13.64
C VAL A 435 -22.28 10.91 12.13
N GLY A 436 -22.71 12.12 11.78
CA GLY A 436 -22.72 12.60 10.39
C GLY A 436 -21.33 12.72 9.78
N THR A 437 -20.31 13.14 10.53
CA THR A 437 -18.91 13.20 10.05
C THR A 437 -18.35 11.81 9.79
N VAL A 438 -18.61 10.83 10.66
CA VAL A 438 -18.27 9.41 10.40
C VAL A 438 -18.99 8.93 9.14
N GLY A 439 -20.30 9.18 9.04
CA GLY A 439 -21.11 8.79 7.88
C GLY A 439 -20.62 9.40 6.56
N LEU A 440 -20.21 10.67 6.58
CA LEU A 440 -19.59 11.34 5.43
C LEU A 440 -18.29 10.64 5.02
N GLY A 441 -17.44 10.28 5.98
CA GLY A 441 -16.20 9.54 5.72
C GLY A 441 -16.46 8.18 5.05
N LEU A 442 -17.35 7.36 5.62
CA LEU A 442 -17.75 6.07 5.03
C LEU A 442 -18.37 6.24 3.64
N GLY A 443 -19.26 7.22 3.48
CA GLY A 443 -19.94 7.48 2.20
C GLY A 443 -18.95 7.90 1.11
N CYS A 444 -17.99 8.77 1.43
CA CYS A 444 -16.93 9.16 0.50
C CYS A 444 -16.03 7.97 0.14
N LEU A 445 -15.66 7.10 1.09
CA LEU A 445 -14.88 5.91 0.79
C LEU A 445 -15.65 4.90 -0.08
N ALA A 446 -16.92 4.66 0.22
CA ALA A 446 -17.78 3.79 -0.60
C ALA A 446 -17.92 4.34 -2.03
N GLY A 447 -18.16 5.64 -2.17
CA GLY A 447 -18.19 6.32 -3.47
C GLY A 447 -16.86 6.22 -4.22
N GLN A 448 -15.73 6.35 -3.52
CA GLN A 448 -14.39 6.18 -4.09
C GLN A 448 -14.18 4.76 -4.63
N LEU A 449 -14.53 3.74 -3.85
CA LEU A 449 -14.42 2.33 -4.27
C LEU A 449 -15.34 2.02 -5.46
N LEU A 450 -16.57 2.52 -5.43
CA LEU A 450 -17.50 2.39 -6.55
C LEU A 450 -16.92 3.05 -7.81
N TYR A 451 -16.33 4.24 -7.68
CA TYR A 451 -15.67 4.92 -8.79
C TYR A 451 -14.51 4.08 -9.33
N TYR A 452 -13.67 3.50 -8.46
CA TYR A 452 -12.57 2.64 -8.87
C TYR A 452 -13.02 1.36 -9.60
N SER A 453 -14.21 0.85 -9.29
CA SER A 453 -14.77 -0.27 -10.05
C SER A 453 -15.04 0.05 -11.52
N PHE A 454 -15.26 1.32 -11.88
CA PHE A 454 -15.60 1.74 -13.24
C PHE A 454 -14.46 2.51 -13.92
N LEU A 455 -13.21 2.29 -13.54
CA LEU A 455 -12.09 3.00 -14.16
C LEU A 455 -12.00 2.66 -15.66
N TRP A 456 -12.27 3.66 -16.50
CA TRP A 456 -12.20 3.53 -17.96
C TRP A 456 -10.79 3.81 -18.48
N SER A 457 -10.04 4.66 -17.76
CA SER A 457 -8.67 5.07 -18.11
C SER A 457 -7.86 5.40 -16.85
N TRP A 458 -6.53 5.35 -16.95
CA TRP A 458 -5.61 5.59 -15.84
C TRP A 458 -5.71 6.99 -15.22
N TRP A 459 -6.08 8.03 -15.99
CA TRP A 459 -6.22 9.40 -15.45
C TRP A 459 -7.50 9.60 -14.64
N SER A 460 -8.49 8.73 -14.81
CA SER A 460 -9.77 8.82 -14.07
C SER A 460 -9.59 8.57 -12.57
N VAL A 461 -8.44 8.04 -12.13
CA VAL A 461 -8.10 7.92 -10.72
C VAL A 461 -7.95 9.29 -10.02
N LEU A 462 -7.56 10.35 -10.74
CA LEU A 462 -7.23 11.64 -10.12
C LEU A 462 -8.43 12.33 -9.44
N PRO A 463 -9.62 12.45 -10.07
CA PRO A 463 -10.82 12.96 -9.39
C PRO A 463 -11.21 12.16 -8.14
N ALA A 464 -11.04 10.84 -8.17
CA ALA A 464 -11.37 9.98 -7.03
C ALA A 464 -10.46 10.23 -5.81
N GLN A 465 -9.29 10.85 -5.99
CA GLN A 465 -8.42 11.24 -4.87
C GLN A 465 -9.00 12.37 -4.01
N ILE A 466 -9.92 13.18 -4.54
CA ILE A 466 -10.62 14.17 -3.72
C ILE A 466 -11.53 13.47 -2.71
N LEU A 467 -12.24 12.42 -3.14
CA LEU A 467 -13.07 11.61 -2.25
C LEU A 467 -12.20 10.90 -1.20
N SER A 468 -11.01 10.44 -1.58
CA SER A 468 -10.06 9.80 -0.66
C SER A 468 -9.58 10.76 0.43
N ALA A 469 -9.26 12.00 0.07
CA ALA A 469 -8.85 13.04 1.00
C ALA A 469 -9.98 13.42 1.98
N VAL A 470 -11.21 13.59 1.48
CA VAL A 470 -12.38 13.85 2.33
C VAL A 470 -12.65 12.69 3.28
N SER A 471 -12.58 11.45 2.77
CA SER A 471 -12.80 10.24 3.57
C SER A 471 -11.81 10.13 4.74
N HIS A 472 -10.50 10.19 4.46
CA HIS A 472 -9.46 10.07 5.48
C HIS A 472 -9.51 11.22 6.49
N GLY A 473 -9.67 12.46 6.02
CA GLY A 473 -9.81 13.62 6.88
C GLY A 473 -11.04 13.52 7.80
N ALA A 474 -12.22 13.25 7.25
CA ALA A 474 -13.46 13.12 8.01
C ALA A 474 -13.37 12.01 9.07
N LEU A 475 -12.78 10.87 8.73
CA LEU A 475 -12.56 9.77 9.67
C LEU A 475 -11.73 10.21 10.87
N TRP A 476 -10.53 10.75 10.64
CA TRP A 476 -9.62 11.10 11.73
C TRP A 476 -10.12 12.28 12.57
N TRP A 477 -10.86 13.22 11.96
CA TRP A 477 -11.53 14.28 12.71
C TRP A 477 -12.65 13.74 13.59
N ALA A 478 -13.45 12.79 13.08
CA ALA A 478 -14.53 12.18 13.83
C ALA A 478 -14.04 11.28 14.96
N VAL A 479 -13.00 10.47 14.70
CA VAL A 479 -12.33 9.67 15.73
C VAL A 479 -11.74 10.60 16.80
N GLY A 480 -11.01 11.64 16.41
CA GLY A 480 -10.44 12.62 17.34
C GLY A 480 -11.49 13.29 18.23
N ALA A 481 -12.57 13.80 17.64
CA ALA A 481 -13.66 14.42 18.38
C ALA A 481 -14.36 13.43 19.33
N SER A 482 -14.58 12.20 18.88
CA SER A 482 -15.20 11.16 19.72
C SER A 482 -14.30 10.73 20.86
N THR A 483 -12.98 10.65 20.64
CA THR A 483 -12.02 10.35 21.71
C THR A 483 -11.92 11.47 22.74
N GLU A 484 -11.95 12.74 22.32
CA GLU A 484 -11.93 13.89 23.24
C GLU A 484 -13.20 13.93 24.12
N ASP A 485 -14.36 13.56 23.56
CA ASP A 485 -15.63 13.61 24.28
C ASP A 485 -15.90 12.39 25.19
N LEU A 486 -15.43 11.19 24.81
CA LEU A 486 -15.76 9.93 25.50
C LEU A 486 -14.62 9.41 26.39
N ALA A 487 -13.40 9.93 26.24
CA ALA A 487 -12.29 9.46 27.06
C ALA A 487 -12.36 9.99 28.49
N THR A 488 -12.02 9.13 29.45
CA THR A 488 -11.72 9.61 30.81
C THR A 488 -10.43 10.46 30.80
N PRO A 489 -10.31 11.49 31.65
CA PRO A 489 -9.12 12.34 31.72
C PRO A 489 -7.83 11.49 31.77
N GLY A 490 -6.93 11.71 30.81
CA GLY A 490 -5.66 10.98 30.69
C GLY A 490 -5.70 9.65 29.93
N THR A 491 -6.84 9.26 29.33
CA THR A 491 -6.97 8.07 28.45
C THR A 491 -7.09 8.39 26.95
N GLU A 492 -7.17 9.65 26.56
CA GLU A 492 -7.33 10.11 25.17
C GLU A 492 -6.23 9.60 24.22
N ARG A 493 -4.96 9.71 24.64
CA ARG A 493 -3.81 9.27 23.84
C ARG A 493 -3.74 7.73 23.68
N PRO A 494 -3.87 6.93 24.76
CA PRO A 494 -4.03 5.49 24.61
C PRO A 494 -5.17 5.09 23.68
N LEU A 495 -6.33 5.74 23.79
CA LEU A 495 -7.51 5.43 22.99
C LEU A 495 -7.31 5.75 21.50
N SER A 496 -6.77 6.93 21.18
CA SER A 496 -6.44 7.29 19.78
C SER A 496 -5.33 6.41 19.18
N SER A 497 -4.35 6.01 19.99
CA SER A 497 -3.33 5.04 19.58
C SER A 497 -3.94 3.66 19.28
N MET A 498 -4.88 3.19 20.10
CA MET A 498 -5.59 1.93 19.86
C MET A 498 -6.40 1.96 18.55
N PHE A 499 -7.13 3.04 18.27
CA PHE A 499 -7.86 3.16 17.01
C PHE A 499 -6.93 3.20 15.78
N ARG A 500 -5.78 3.90 15.86
CA ARG A 500 -4.75 3.85 14.81
C ARG A 500 -4.18 2.45 14.62
N GLY A 501 -3.86 1.74 15.71
CA GLY A 501 -3.38 0.37 15.66
C GLY A 501 -4.40 -0.59 15.06
N GLN A 502 -5.68 -0.40 15.35
CA GLN A 502 -6.77 -1.20 14.77
C GLN A 502 -6.92 -0.93 13.27
N PHE A 503 -6.83 0.34 12.84
CA PHE A 503 -6.93 0.73 11.44
C PHE A 503 -5.78 0.18 10.58
N TYR A 504 -4.54 0.56 10.92
CA TYR A 504 -3.34 0.23 10.14
C TYR A 504 -2.79 -1.18 10.41
N GLY A 505 -3.28 -1.83 11.47
CA GLY A 505 -2.88 -3.17 11.86
C GLY A 505 -3.91 -4.22 11.48
N VAL A 506 -4.83 -4.51 12.40
CA VAL A 506 -5.76 -5.64 12.26
C VAL A 506 -6.71 -5.45 11.08
N GLY A 507 -7.28 -4.24 10.92
CA GLY A 507 -8.15 -3.91 9.79
C GLY A 507 -7.42 -4.06 8.47
N ALA A 508 -6.28 -3.38 8.32
CA ALA A 508 -5.47 -3.44 7.11
C ALA A 508 -5.00 -4.88 6.78
N SER A 509 -4.58 -5.66 7.77
CA SER A 509 -4.16 -7.05 7.53
C SER A 509 -5.29 -7.92 6.99
N LEU A 510 -6.49 -7.83 7.55
CA LEU A 510 -7.65 -8.57 7.06
C LEU A 510 -8.02 -8.16 5.63
N GLY A 511 -7.98 -6.86 5.33
CA GLY A 511 -8.26 -6.33 3.99
C GLY A 511 -7.25 -6.82 2.96
N SER A 512 -5.96 -6.80 3.27
CA SER A 512 -4.90 -7.36 2.41
C SER A 512 -5.10 -8.86 2.14
N PHE A 513 -5.36 -9.65 3.18
CA PHE A 513 -5.56 -11.10 3.03
C PHE A 513 -6.77 -11.40 2.15
N VAL A 514 -7.95 -10.89 2.52
CA VAL A 514 -9.19 -11.14 1.79
C VAL A 514 -9.12 -10.56 0.37
N GLY A 515 -8.56 -9.36 0.22
CA GLY A 515 -8.38 -8.69 -1.06
C GLY A 515 -7.61 -9.54 -2.05
N GLY A 516 -6.47 -10.11 -1.64
CA GLY A 516 -5.66 -10.96 -2.51
C GLY A 516 -6.40 -12.18 -3.06
N PHE A 517 -7.19 -12.87 -2.22
CA PHE A 517 -7.99 -14.01 -2.65
C PHE A 517 -9.14 -13.62 -3.58
N VAL A 518 -9.83 -12.51 -3.31
CA VAL A 518 -10.94 -12.03 -4.14
C VAL A 518 -10.44 -11.61 -5.53
N VAL A 519 -9.30 -10.92 -5.61
CA VAL A 519 -8.70 -10.51 -6.90
C VAL A 519 -8.39 -11.71 -7.78
N MET A 520 -7.83 -12.78 -7.21
CA MET A 520 -7.52 -14.00 -7.96
C MET A 520 -8.76 -14.68 -8.54
N ARG A 521 -9.86 -14.70 -7.79
CA ARG A 521 -11.08 -15.45 -8.18
C ARG A 521 -12.04 -14.64 -9.04
N PHE A 522 -12.18 -13.35 -8.75
CA PHE A 522 -13.27 -12.53 -9.29
C PHE A 522 -12.80 -11.22 -9.94
N SER A 523 -11.50 -10.92 -9.98
CA SER A 523 -10.88 -9.68 -10.51
C SER A 523 -10.97 -8.43 -9.60
N LEU A 524 -10.24 -7.37 -9.98
CA LEU A 524 -10.12 -6.11 -9.25
C LEU A 524 -11.43 -5.30 -9.14
N PRO A 525 -12.24 -5.11 -10.20
CA PRO A 525 -13.51 -4.38 -10.09
C PRO A 525 -14.47 -5.01 -9.07
N VAL A 526 -14.58 -6.34 -9.04
CA VAL A 526 -15.47 -7.04 -8.11
C VAL A 526 -15.02 -6.86 -6.66
N LEU A 527 -13.72 -6.81 -6.38
CA LEU A 527 -13.21 -6.47 -5.05
C LEU A 527 -13.74 -5.10 -4.59
N TYR A 528 -13.59 -4.07 -5.42
CA TYR A 528 -14.03 -2.72 -5.06
C TYR A 528 -15.55 -2.61 -4.90
N GLN A 529 -16.33 -3.30 -5.74
CA GLN A 529 -17.79 -3.40 -5.59
C GLN A 529 -18.18 -4.08 -4.28
N ALA A 530 -17.54 -5.21 -3.95
CA ALA A 530 -17.81 -5.93 -2.71
C ALA A 530 -17.49 -5.07 -1.48
N CYS A 531 -16.35 -4.39 -1.45
CA CYS A 531 -16.00 -3.46 -0.38
C CYS A 531 -17.00 -2.30 -0.28
N CYS A 532 -17.45 -1.74 -1.41
CA CYS A 532 -18.47 -0.69 -1.43
C CYS A 532 -19.79 -1.17 -0.81
N VAL A 533 -20.30 -2.34 -1.21
CA VAL A 533 -21.54 -2.91 -0.65
C VAL A 533 -21.41 -3.13 0.85
N VAL A 534 -20.29 -3.70 1.32
CA VAL A 534 -20.04 -3.92 2.75
C VAL A 534 -20.03 -2.59 3.52
N LEU A 535 -19.37 -1.55 3.00
CA LEU A 535 -19.34 -0.24 3.65
C LEU A 535 -20.70 0.46 3.66
N LEU A 536 -21.50 0.35 2.59
CA LEU A 536 -22.85 0.92 2.54
C LEU A 536 -23.81 0.21 3.49
N LEU A 537 -23.75 -1.13 3.56
CA LEU A 537 -24.50 -1.90 4.55
C LEU A 537 -24.11 -1.52 5.97
N TRP A 538 -22.81 -1.40 6.23
CA TRP A 538 -22.32 -0.95 7.52
C TRP A 538 -22.72 0.50 7.84
N LEU A 539 -22.71 1.40 6.86
CA LEU A 539 -23.19 2.78 7.02
C LEU A 539 -24.67 2.80 7.39
N ALA A 540 -25.52 2.01 6.73
CA ALA A 540 -26.94 1.90 7.05
C ALA A 540 -27.16 1.37 8.48
N LEU A 541 -26.40 0.34 8.88
CA LEU A 541 -26.43 -0.19 10.24
C LEU A 541 -25.95 0.84 11.27
N PHE A 542 -24.84 1.51 11.01
CA PHE A 542 -24.27 2.55 11.87
C PHE A 542 -25.26 3.69 12.11
N LEU A 543 -25.88 4.21 11.05
CA LEU A 543 -26.90 5.26 11.14
C LEU A 543 -28.19 4.79 11.82
N SER A 544 -28.51 3.49 11.77
CA SER A 544 -29.68 2.92 12.43
C SER A 544 -29.47 2.67 13.92
N ILE A 545 -28.26 2.30 14.34
CA ILE A 545 -27.93 1.93 15.72
C ILE A 545 -27.59 3.17 16.56
N GLN A 546 -26.86 4.14 16.02
CA GLN A 546 -26.40 5.31 16.77
C GLN A 546 -27.54 6.13 17.42
N PRO A 547 -28.68 6.39 16.77
CA PRO A 547 -29.80 7.10 17.39
C PRO A 547 -30.53 6.30 18.47
N ARG A 548 -30.36 4.97 18.51
CA ARG A 548 -31.02 4.07 19.45
C ARG A 548 -30.23 3.86 20.75
N LEU A 549 -28.97 4.33 20.78
CA LEU A 549 -28.15 4.21 21.96
C LEU A 549 -28.52 5.28 22.99
N PRO A 550 -28.63 4.92 24.28
CA PRO A 550 -28.92 5.88 25.33
C PRO A 550 -27.81 6.92 25.38
N GLN A 551 -28.16 8.17 25.10
CA GLN A 551 -27.22 9.27 25.15
C GLN A 551 -26.83 9.49 26.61
N GLU A 552 -25.60 9.15 26.97
CA GLU A 552 -24.99 9.49 28.26
C GLU A 552 -25.25 10.97 28.53
N ARG A 553 -26.10 11.23 29.53
CA ARG A 553 -26.53 12.57 29.91
C ARG A 553 -25.28 13.28 30.38
N LYS A 554 -24.74 14.21 29.57
CA LYS A 554 -23.62 15.08 29.98
C LYS A 554 -23.97 15.63 31.36
N VAL A 555 -23.28 15.12 32.37
CA VAL A 555 -23.37 15.62 33.72
C VAL A 555 -22.83 17.04 33.62
N ASN A 556 -23.73 18.02 33.63
CA ASN A 556 -23.32 19.42 33.68
C ASN A 556 -22.68 19.62 35.04
N TYR A 557 -21.36 19.50 35.11
CA TYR A 557 -20.58 19.78 36.31
C TYR A 557 -20.87 21.18 36.82
N THR A 558 -21.22 22.14 35.96
CA THR A 558 -21.71 23.46 36.34
C THR A 558 -23.02 23.40 37.14
N LYS A 559 -23.91 22.45 36.85
CA LYS A 559 -25.13 22.21 37.64
C LYS A 559 -24.81 21.51 38.95
N LEU A 560 -23.86 20.58 38.97
CA LEU A 560 -23.42 19.93 40.21
C LEU A 560 -22.70 20.91 41.13
N LEU A 561 -21.77 21.71 40.60
CA LEU A 561 -21.08 22.75 41.35
C LEU A 561 -22.02 23.88 41.79
N ALA A 562 -23.03 24.23 40.99
CA ALA A 562 -24.03 25.21 41.40
C ALA A 562 -25.01 24.66 42.46
N MET A 563 -25.31 23.36 42.43
CA MET A 563 -26.17 22.69 43.39
C MET A 563 -25.44 22.39 44.71
N GLU A 564 -24.16 22.03 44.63
CA GLU A 564 -23.28 21.87 45.79
C GLU A 564 -22.98 23.23 46.44
N ALA A 565 -22.77 24.29 45.64
CA ALA A 565 -22.68 25.65 46.16
C ALA A 565 -24.01 26.23 46.69
N SER A 566 -25.16 25.69 46.28
CA SER A 566 -26.45 26.05 46.88
C SER A 566 -26.74 25.27 48.16
N ASP A 567 -26.27 24.02 48.25
CA ASP A 567 -26.46 23.17 49.43
C ASP A 567 -25.42 23.46 50.54
N THR A 568 -24.28 24.08 50.23
CA THR A 568 -23.33 24.61 51.23
C THR A 568 -23.58 26.07 51.62
N SER A 569 -24.72 26.66 51.23
CA SER A 569 -25.05 28.07 51.47
C SER A 569 -25.75 28.32 52.82
N ASP A 570 -25.37 27.60 53.88
CA ASP A 570 -25.73 27.96 55.26
C ASP A 570 -24.53 27.75 56.20
N SER A 571 -23.41 28.41 55.89
CA SER A 571 -22.47 29.05 56.86
C SER A 571 -21.09 29.24 56.21
N GLU A 572 -20.62 30.49 56.15
CA GLU A 572 -19.20 30.89 55.93
C GLU A 572 -18.61 30.96 54.50
N GLN A 573 -19.39 31.27 53.46
CA GLN A 573 -18.86 31.46 52.08
C GLN A 573 -18.81 32.92 51.58
N GLY A 574 -18.76 33.88 52.51
CA GLY A 574 -18.62 35.32 52.17
C GLY A 574 -17.17 35.75 51.91
N SER A 575 -16.19 35.10 52.54
CA SER A 575 -14.78 35.53 52.47
C SER A 575 -14.01 34.94 51.28
N GLU A 576 -14.29 33.71 50.88
CA GLU A 576 -13.52 33.02 49.83
C GLU A 576 -13.95 33.42 48.41
N ARG A 577 -15.20 33.80 48.16
CA ARG A 577 -15.57 34.31 46.83
C ARG A 577 -14.93 35.66 46.51
N ASP A 578 -14.74 36.49 47.53
CA ASP A 578 -14.19 37.84 47.37
C ASP A 578 -12.69 37.81 47.06
N TRP A 579 -11.95 36.83 47.61
CA TRP A 579 -10.53 36.61 47.31
C TRP A 579 -10.29 36.22 45.84
N LEU A 580 -11.18 35.39 45.26
CA LEU A 580 -11.01 34.80 43.94
C LEU A 580 -11.35 35.82 42.85
N VAL A 581 -12.40 36.62 43.11
CA VAL A 581 -12.76 37.76 42.26
C VAL A 581 -11.66 38.82 42.32
N LYS A 582 -11.03 39.05 43.48
CA LYS A 582 -9.91 39.98 43.62
C LYS A 582 -8.67 39.49 42.86
N ALA A 583 -8.31 38.22 43.00
CA ALA A 583 -7.18 37.62 42.28
C ALA A 583 -7.37 37.66 40.75
N MET A 584 -8.57 37.36 40.23
CA MET A 584 -8.85 37.45 38.79
C MET A 584 -8.83 38.89 38.26
N LYS A 585 -9.18 39.87 39.11
CA LYS A 585 -9.17 41.29 38.75
C LYS A 585 -7.75 41.86 38.73
N ASP A 586 -6.91 41.41 39.67
CA ASP A 586 -5.51 41.80 39.75
C ASP A 586 -4.69 41.21 38.57
N GLU A 587 -5.02 40.00 38.08
CA GLU A 587 -4.41 39.43 36.86
C GLU A 587 -4.76 40.19 35.58
N HIS A 588 -5.93 40.83 35.51
CA HIS A 588 -6.35 41.61 34.33
C HIS A 588 -5.76 43.03 34.29
N SER A 589 -5.26 43.55 35.41
CA SER A 589 -4.59 44.87 35.47
C SER A 589 -3.13 44.85 35.00
N ASP A 590 -2.44 43.71 35.04
CA ASP A 590 -1.03 43.60 34.64
C ASP A 590 -0.80 43.59 33.12
N TRP A 591 -1.86 43.62 32.31
CA TRP A 591 -1.80 43.66 30.84
C TRP A 591 -2.06 45.05 30.22
N ARG A 592 -2.17 46.10 31.05
CA ARG A 592 -2.22 47.51 30.60
C ARG A 592 -1.25 48.35 31.42
N GLY A 593 0.04 48.18 31.14
CA GLY A 593 1.14 49.04 31.58
C GLY A 593 2.14 49.18 30.46
#